data_AF-A0A2X1N9L8-F1
#
_entry.id   AF-A0A2X1N9L8-F1
#
_cell.length_a   1.000
_cell.length_b   1.000
_cell.length_c   1.000
_cell.angle_alpha   90.00
_cell.angle_beta   90.00
_cell.angle_gamma   90.00
#
_symmetry.space_group_name_H-M   'P 1'
#
loop_
_entity.id
_entity.type
_entity.pdbx_description
1 polymer ?
#
loop_
_entity_poly.entity_id
_entity_poly.type
_entity_poly.pdbx_seq_one_letter_code
_entity_poly.pdbx_strand_id
1 'polypeptide(L)'
;MLDAQCGVLAINPNDAVSGYYQVAQTLADKRQKQQAQAAAQLAYSRDNKRIDIAANIGTALEAPGAFANGAEGVGLFRTEMLYMDRDSAPDEQEQFEAYQQVLLAAGDKPIIFRTMDIGGDKSIPYLNIPQEENPFLGYRAVRIYPELLACSALNCGPFCAPPVSATPS
;
A
#
# COMPACT_ATOMS: atom_id res chain seq x y z
N MET A 1 20.12 18.39 -6.46
CA MET A 1 18.70 18.70 -6.75
C MET A 1 18.14 17.57 -7.60
N LEU A 2 17.04 16.96 -7.17
CA LEU A 2 16.42 15.80 -7.81
C LEU A 2 15.15 16.23 -8.55
N ASP A 3 15.10 15.97 -9.85
CA ASP A 3 13.90 16.07 -10.66
C ASP A 3 13.39 14.67 -10.98
N ALA A 4 12.38 14.23 -10.23
CA ALA A 4 11.74 12.93 -10.44
C ALA A 4 10.81 12.89 -11.67
N GLN A 5 10.40 14.05 -12.22
CA GLN A 5 9.56 14.09 -13.43
C GLN A 5 10.39 13.81 -14.68
N CYS A 6 11.60 14.39 -14.75
CA CYS A 6 12.53 14.17 -15.87
C CYS A 6 13.54 13.05 -15.61
N GLY A 7 13.60 12.52 -14.38
CA GLY A 7 14.58 11.49 -13.98
C GLY A 7 16.02 12.02 -13.90
N VAL A 8 16.19 13.29 -13.54
CA VAL A 8 17.50 13.97 -13.55
C VAL A 8 17.96 14.27 -12.12
N LEU A 9 19.23 13.96 -11.83
CA LEU A 9 19.90 14.38 -10.61
C LEU A 9 20.98 15.42 -10.94
N ALA A 10 20.71 16.68 -10.62
CA ALA A 10 21.70 17.74 -10.72
C ALA A 10 22.58 17.77 -9.45
N ILE A 11 23.83 17.35 -9.61
CA ILE A 11 24.86 17.41 -8.57
C ILE A 11 25.51 18.80 -8.64
N ASN A 12 25.58 19.51 -7.50
CA ASN A 12 26.10 20.88 -7.40
C ASN A 12 25.44 21.86 -8.40
N PRO A 13 24.11 22.09 -8.31
CA PRO A 13 23.41 22.99 -9.23
C PRO A 13 23.93 24.43 -9.09
N ASN A 14 24.27 25.04 -10.22
CA ASN A 14 24.60 26.47 -10.27
C ASN A 14 23.32 27.32 -10.26
N ASP A 15 23.47 28.64 -10.27
CA ASP A 15 22.34 29.58 -10.19
C ASP A 15 21.36 29.44 -11.36
N ALA A 16 21.85 29.17 -12.56
CA ALA A 16 21.00 28.96 -13.74
C ALA A 16 20.11 27.72 -13.58
N VAL A 17 20.70 26.62 -13.10
CA VAL A 17 19.95 25.38 -12.81
C VAL A 17 18.95 25.62 -11.69
N SER A 18 19.34 26.30 -10.63
CA SER A 18 18.45 26.61 -9.50
C SER A 18 17.28 27.50 -9.92
N GLY A 19 17.53 28.53 -10.75
CA GLY A 19 16.49 29.40 -11.29
C GLY A 19 15.49 28.67 -12.19
N TYR A 20 15.97 27.75 -13.05
CA TYR A 20 15.08 26.89 -13.85
C TYR A 20 14.12 26.10 -12.96
N TYR A 21 14.64 25.44 -11.92
CA TYR A 21 13.81 24.61 -11.05
C TYR A 21 12.87 25.40 -10.15
N GLN A 22 13.20 26.64 -9.79
CA GLN A 22 12.25 27.54 -9.12
C GLN A 22 11.03 27.86 -9.99
N VAL A 23 11.26 28.12 -11.29
CA VAL A 23 10.18 28.35 -12.25
C VAL A 23 9.37 27.07 -12.46
N ALA A 24 10.03 25.92 -12.61
CA ALA A 24 9.38 24.62 -12.74
C ALA A 24 8.48 24.31 -11.53
N GLN A 25 8.98 24.55 -10.31
CA GLN A 25 8.20 24.38 -9.08
C GLN A 25 6.95 25.28 -9.07
N THR A 26 7.11 26.56 -9.43
CA THR A 26 5.99 27.51 -9.50
C THR A 26 4.90 27.04 -10.48
N LEU A 27 5.30 26.47 -11.62
CA LEU A 27 4.37 25.91 -12.61
C LEU A 27 3.70 24.63 -12.10
N ALA A 28 4.44 23.77 -11.39
CA ALA A 28 3.90 22.58 -10.76
C ALA A 28 2.83 22.94 -9.70
N ASP A 29 3.12 23.92 -8.84
CA ASP A 29 2.18 24.40 -7.82
C ASP A 29 0.88 24.95 -8.43
N LYS A 30 1.00 25.71 -9.54
CA LYS A 30 -0.17 26.19 -10.29
C LYS A 30 -1.00 25.04 -10.85
N ARG A 31 -0.36 24.02 -11.43
CA ARG A 31 -1.03 22.84 -11.97
C ARG A 31 -1.73 22.05 -10.86
N GLN A 32 -1.07 21.87 -9.71
CA GLN A 32 -1.65 21.18 -8.56
C GLN A 32 -2.93 21.89 -8.08
N LYS A 33 -2.93 23.22 -8.00
CA LYS A 33 -4.14 23.99 -7.65
C LYS A 33 -5.28 23.79 -8.64
N GLN A 34 -5.00 23.74 -9.94
CA GLN A 34 -6.01 23.48 -10.96
C GLN A 34 -6.56 22.05 -10.85
N GLN A 35 -5.69 21.07 -10.61
CA GLN A 35 -6.10 19.66 -10.42
C GLN A 35 -6.96 19.48 -9.17
N ALA A 36 -6.62 20.15 -8.07
CA ALA A 36 -7.41 20.10 -6.84
C ALA A 36 -8.86 20.63 -7.04
N GLN A 37 -9.06 21.58 -7.94
CA GLN A 37 -10.41 22.05 -8.30
C GLN A 37 -11.20 21.00 -9.10
N ALA A 38 -10.52 20.26 -9.98
CA ALA A 38 -11.13 19.18 -10.76
C ALA A 38 -11.41 17.92 -9.92
N ALA A 39 -10.63 17.69 -8.86
CA ALA A 39 -10.77 16.54 -7.97
C ALA A 39 -12.16 16.41 -7.32
N ALA A 40 -12.89 17.52 -7.16
CA ALA A 40 -14.25 17.50 -6.62
C ALA A 40 -15.32 17.01 -7.62
N GLN A 41 -14.96 16.79 -8.89
CA GLN A 41 -15.89 16.42 -9.96
C GLN A 41 -15.86 14.92 -10.23
N LEU A 42 -17.03 14.36 -10.56
CA LEU A 42 -17.12 12.99 -11.04
C LEU A 42 -16.36 12.84 -12.37
N ALA A 43 -15.60 11.76 -12.50
CA ALA A 43 -14.84 11.49 -13.70
C ALA A 43 -15.72 10.89 -14.81
N TYR A 44 -15.65 11.51 -15.98
CA TYR A 44 -16.25 11.04 -17.23
C TYR A 44 -15.20 11.02 -18.34
N SER A 45 -15.29 10.03 -19.22
CA SER A 45 -14.55 10.03 -20.48
C SER A 45 -15.10 11.09 -21.45
N ARG A 46 -14.37 11.35 -22.55
CA ARG A 46 -14.82 12.28 -23.61
C ARG A 46 -16.12 11.85 -24.28
N ASP A 47 -16.44 10.56 -24.28
CA ASP A 47 -17.69 9.97 -24.77
C ASP A 47 -18.73 9.76 -23.64
N ASN A 48 -18.59 10.48 -22.52
CA ASN A 48 -19.54 10.55 -21.42
C ASN A 48 -19.78 9.21 -20.67
N LYS A 49 -18.76 8.34 -20.61
CA LYS A 49 -18.80 7.15 -19.77
C LYS A 49 -18.28 7.49 -18.37
N ARG A 50 -19.06 7.11 -17.37
CA ARG A 50 -18.70 7.26 -15.96
C ARG A 50 -17.56 6.29 -15.59
N ILE A 51 -16.55 6.80 -14.89
CA ILE A 51 -15.41 6.02 -14.39
C ILE A 51 -15.21 6.35 -12.91
N ASP A 52 -15.15 5.34 -12.06
CA ASP A 52 -14.87 5.55 -10.64
C ASP A 52 -13.37 5.74 -10.40
N ILE A 53 -13.00 6.82 -9.71
CA ILE A 53 -11.60 7.11 -9.35
C ILE A 53 -11.38 6.74 -7.89
N ALA A 54 -10.78 5.58 -7.65
CA ALA A 54 -10.48 5.10 -6.31
C ALA A 54 -8.98 5.15 -6.00
N ALA A 55 -8.63 5.35 -4.72
CA ALA A 55 -7.25 5.37 -4.29
C ALA A 55 -6.73 3.98 -3.90
N ASN A 56 -5.43 3.76 -4.10
CA ASN A 56 -4.71 2.62 -3.54
C ASN A 56 -3.93 3.13 -2.33
N ILE A 57 -4.13 2.52 -1.17
CA ILE A 57 -3.48 2.93 0.10
C ILE A 57 -2.75 1.76 0.75
N GLY A 58 -1.65 2.07 1.44
CA GLY A 58 -0.90 1.11 2.26
C GLY A 58 -1.21 1.21 3.76
N THR A 59 -1.60 2.39 4.23
CA THR A 59 -1.86 2.68 5.64
C THR A 59 -3.16 3.48 5.81
N ALA A 60 -3.76 3.40 7.00
CA ALA A 60 -4.97 4.15 7.30
C ALA A 60 -4.76 5.68 7.24
N LEU A 61 -3.54 6.13 7.51
CA LEU A 61 -3.14 7.55 7.49
C LEU A 61 -3.23 8.19 6.09
N GLU A 62 -3.18 7.39 5.03
CA GLU A 62 -3.29 7.88 3.65
C GLU A 62 -4.74 8.20 3.25
N ALA A 63 -5.74 7.63 3.94
CA ALA A 63 -7.15 7.74 3.55
C ALA A 63 -7.68 9.19 3.56
N PRO A 64 -7.45 10.04 4.59
CA PRO A 64 -7.90 11.43 4.57
C PRO A 64 -7.31 12.22 3.40
N GLY A 65 -6.03 11.99 3.09
CA GLY A 65 -5.35 12.61 1.95
C GLY A 65 -5.93 12.15 0.61
N ALA A 66 -6.23 10.86 0.47
CA ALA A 66 -6.87 10.33 -0.73
C ALA A 66 -8.25 10.97 -0.98
N PHE A 67 -9.10 11.05 0.05
CA PHE A 67 -10.42 11.68 -0.07
C PHE A 67 -10.34 13.18 -0.30
N ALA A 68 -9.38 13.88 0.31
CA ALA A 68 -9.13 15.30 0.04
C ALA A 68 -8.68 15.55 -1.42
N ASN A 69 -8.08 14.56 -2.06
CA ASN A 69 -7.71 14.58 -3.48
C ASN A 69 -8.80 14.02 -4.40
N GLY A 70 -10.05 13.88 -3.93
CA GLY A 70 -11.19 13.52 -4.77
C GLY A 70 -11.39 12.02 -4.99
N ALA A 71 -10.73 11.15 -4.22
CA ALA A 71 -10.98 9.73 -4.31
C ALA A 71 -12.46 9.42 -3.98
N GLU A 72 -13.07 8.62 -4.83
CA GLU A 72 -14.47 8.21 -4.74
C GLU A 72 -14.63 6.94 -3.87
N GLY A 73 -13.51 6.39 -3.44
CA GLY A 73 -13.39 5.21 -2.59
C GLY A 73 -11.93 4.79 -2.48
N VAL A 74 -11.71 3.69 -1.78
CA VAL A 74 -10.41 3.00 -1.74
C VAL A 74 -10.55 1.72 -2.57
N GLY A 75 -9.90 1.68 -3.73
CA GLY A 75 -9.96 0.55 -4.65
C GLY A 75 -9.03 -0.58 -4.24
N LEU A 76 -8.04 -0.29 -3.40
CA LEU A 76 -7.12 -1.26 -2.84
C LEU A 76 -6.52 -0.74 -1.54
N PHE A 77 -6.93 -1.28 -0.40
CA PHE A 77 -6.17 -1.19 0.85
C PHE A 77 -5.28 -2.43 0.96
N ARG A 78 -3.97 -2.21 0.82
CA ARG A 78 -2.93 -3.19 1.07
C ARG A 78 -2.69 -3.38 2.56
N THR A 79 -3.06 -4.52 3.10
CA THR A 79 -2.95 -4.80 4.55
C THR A 79 -1.56 -5.29 4.97
N GLU A 80 -0.66 -5.55 4.02
CA GLU A 80 0.69 -6.04 4.32
C GLU A 80 1.51 -5.10 5.20
N MET A 81 1.25 -3.79 5.14
CA MET A 81 1.98 -2.82 5.96
C MET A 81 1.72 -3.01 7.46
N LEU A 82 0.60 -3.62 7.85
CA LEU A 82 0.30 -3.96 9.25
C LEU A 82 1.23 -5.04 9.80
N TYR A 83 1.95 -5.76 8.95
CA TYR A 83 2.82 -6.87 9.34
C TYR A 83 4.31 -6.53 9.17
N MET A 84 4.63 -5.48 8.42
CA MET A 84 6.02 -5.06 8.17
C MET A 84 6.59 -4.24 9.33
N ASP A 85 7.92 -4.22 9.43
CA ASP A 85 8.69 -3.38 10.37
C ASP A 85 8.28 -3.56 11.84
N ARG A 86 8.08 -4.81 12.26
CA ARG A 86 7.72 -5.20 13.62
C ARG A 86 8.22 -6.61 13.95
N ASP A 87 8.26 -6.93 15.24
CA ASP A 87 8.79 -8.20 15.75
C ASP A 87 7.74 -9.32 15.87
N SER A 88 6.45 -8.99 15.79
CA SER A 88 5.34 -9.95 15.89
C SER A 88 4.18 -9.58 14.96
N ALA A 89 3.31 -10.56 14.68
CA ALA A 89 2.10 -10.32 13.89
C ALA A 89 1.17 -9.32 14.61
N PRO A 90 0.44 -8.47 13.86
CA PRO A 90 -0.57 -7.60 14.44
C PRO A 90 -1.69 -8.43 15.05
N ASP A 91 -2.13 -8.04 16.25
CA ASP A 91 -3.29 -8.67 16.87
C ASP A 91 -4.62 -8.25 16.19
N GLU A 92 -5.73 -8.86 16.62
CA GLU A 92 -7.06 -8.54 16.07
C GLU A 92 -7.44 -7.08 16.32
N GLN A 93 -7.07 -6.53 17.48
CA GLN A 93 -7.44 -5.17 17.88
C GLN A 93 -6.70 -4.13 17.03
N GLU A 94 -5.40 -4.33 16.78
CA GLU A 94 -4.61 -3.48 15.88
C GLU A 94 -5.17 -3.49 14.45
N GLN A 95 -5.56 -4.66 13.94
CA GLN A 95 -6.18 -4.79 12.62
C GLN A 95 -7.54 -4.10 12.58
N PHE A 96 -8.37 -4.30 13.61
CA PHE A 96 -9.66 -3.65 13.75
C PHE A 96 -9.53 -2.13 13.74
N GLU A 97 -8.61 -1.58 14.53
CA GLU A 97 -8.39 -0.13 14.60
C GLU A 97 -7.96 0.45 13.25
N ALA A 98 -7.05 -0.22 12.54
CA ALA A 98 -6.63 0.19 11.21
C ALA A 98 -7.79 0.20 10.20
N TYR A 99 -8.64 -0.83 10.20
CA TYR A 99 -9.81 -0.90 9.32
C TYR A 99 -10.87 0.12 9.69
N GLN A 100 -11.15 0.28 10.98
CA GLN A 100 -12.10 1.25 11.51
C GLN A 100 -11.70 2.67 11.12
N GLN A 101 -10.43 3.04 11.22
CA GLN A 101 -9.95 4.37 10.85
C GLN A 101 -10.23 4.70 9.38
N VAL A 102 -9.98 3.75 8.47
CA VAL A 102 -10.25 3.97 7.03
C VAL A 102 -11.75 4.04 6.75
N LEU A 103 -12.54 3.18 7.38
CA LEU A 103 -14.01 3.20 7.26
C LEU A 103 -14.59 4.54 7.74
N LEU A 104 -14.14 5.05 8.88
CA LEU A 104 -14.55 6.35 9.40
C LEU A 104 -14.16 7.50 8.46
N ALA A 105 -12.96 7.43 7.87
CA ALA A 105 -12.51 8.44 6.90
C ALA A 105 -13.30 8.40 5.58
N ALA A 106 -13.77 7.22 5.16
CA ALA A 106 -14.49 7.04 3.90
C ALA A 106 -15.95 7.52 3.94
N GLY A 107 -16.59 7.40 5.10
CA GLY A 107 -18.04 7.59 5.21
C GLY A 107 -18.77 6.53 4.38
N ASP A 108 -19.62 6.96 3.45
CA ASP A 108 -20.39 6.06 2.58
C ASP A 108 -19.61 5.55 1.36
N LYS A 109 -18.34 5.93 1.21
CA LYS A 109 -17.52 5.53 0.05
C LYS A 109 -17.02 4.10 0.18
N PRO A 110 -16.98 3.32 -0.92
CA PRO A 110 -16.54 1.93 -0.88
C PRO A 110 -15.05 1.82 -0.55
N ILE A 111 -14.71 0.75 0.19
CA ILE A 111 -13.32 0.36 0.46
C ILE A 111 -13.16 -1.12 0.12
N ILE A 112 -12.12 -1.44 -0.63
CA ILE A 112 -11.72 -2.81 -0.94
C ILE A 112 -10.48 -3.13 -0.11
N PHE A 113 -10.68 -3.92 0.94
CA PHE A 113 -9.57 -4.48 1.71
C PHE A 113 -9.01 -5.70 0.98
N ARG A 114 -7.73 -5.65 0.65
CA ARG A 114 -7.02 -6.86 0.22
C ARG A 114 -6.43 -7.52 1.43
N THR A 115 -6.77 -8.78 1.63
CA THR A 115 -6.15 -9.60 2.67
C THR A 115 -4.62 -9.67 2.45
N MET A 116 -3.87 -9.87 3.53
CA MET A 116 -2.41 -9.92 3.54
C MET A 116 -1.76 -10.66 2.34
N ASP A 117 -1.04 -9.93 1.48
CA ASP A 117 -0.20 -10.46 0.39
C ASP A 117 1.30 -10.40 0.75
N ILE A 118 1.70 -11.29 1.66
CA ILE A 118 3.07 -11.46 2.17
C ILE A 118 3.69 -12.76 1.65
N GLY A 119 5.02 -12.87 1.70
CA GLY A 119 5.80 -13.87 0.99
C GLY A 119 6.38 -13.28 -0.29
N GLY A 120 7.17 -14.08 -0.99
CA GLY A 120 7.91 -13.56 -2.14
C GLY A 120 9.24 -12.89 -1.73
N ASP A 121 9.43 -11.66 -2.20
CA ASP A 121 10.56 -10.79 -1.90
C ASP A 121 10.48 -10.10 -0.53
N LYS A 122 9.29 -10.13 0.10
CA LYS A 122 9.03 -9.50 1.40
C LYS A 122 9.32 -10.48 2.54
N SER A 123 10.54 -10.48 3.05
CA SER A 123 10.89 -11.29 4.22
C SER A 123 10.29 -10.70 5.50
N ILE A 124 9.49 -11.48 6.21
CA ILE A 124 9.00 -11.13 7.54
C ILE A 124 9.53 -12.17 8.53
N PRO A 125 10.56 -11.82 9.34
CA PRO A 125 11.32 -12.80 10.10
C PRO A 125 10.46 -13.68 11.02
N TYR A 126 9.47 -13.09 11.70
CA TYR A 126 8.64 -13.81 12.67
C TYR A 126 7.59 -14.75 12.04
N LEU A 127 7.35 -14.67 10.72
CA LEU A 127 6.41 -15.55 10.03
C LEU A 127 7.05 -16.87 9.58
N ASN A 128 8.37 -17.05 9.76
CA ASN A 128 9.11 -18.27 9.41
C ASN A 128 8.80 -18.83 8.00
N ILE A 129 8.56 -17.94 7.04
CA ILE A 129 8.27 -18.33 5.65
C ILE A 129 9.57 -18.91 5.05
N PRO A 130 9.54 -20.15 4.52
CA PRO A 130 10.73 -20.77 3.96
C PRO A 130 11.24 -19.99 2.74
N GLN A 131 12.56 -19.96 2.58
CA GLN A 131 13.17 -19.38 1.38
C GLN A 131 12.96 -20.32 0.18
N GLU A 132 12.56 -19.77 -0.95
CA GLU A 132 12.31 -20.51 -2.19
C GLU A 132 13.17 -19.97 -3.33
N GLU A 133 13.50 -20.82 -4.30
CA GLU A 133 14.24 -20.40 -5.50
C GLU A 133 13.48 -19.34 -6.31
N ASN A 134 12.15 -19.46 -6.39
CA ASN A 134 11.29 -18.49 -7.04
C ASN A 134 10.15 -18.04 -6.11
N PRO A 135 10.39 -17.03 -5.28
CA PRO A 135 9.41 -16.55 -4.31
C PRO A 135 8.13 -15.96 -4.96
N PHE A 136 8.19 -15.52 -6.22
CA PHE A 136 7.01 -15.00 -6.93
C PHE A 136 6.02 -16.09 -7.31
N LEU A 137 6.51 -17.31 -7.58
CA LEU A 137 5.69 -18.46 -7.94
C LEU A 137 5.38 -19.37 -6.74
N GLY A 138 6.04 -19.14 -5.61
CA GLY A 138 6.00 -20.00 -4.44
C GLY A 138 4.95 -19.63 -3.38
N TYR A 139 5.34 -19.77 -2.12
CA TYR A 139 4.49 -19.72 -0.95
C TYR A 139 4.23 -18.28 -0.46
N ARG A 140 3.12 -17.70 -0.93
CA ARG A 140 2.74 -16.31 -0.68
C ARG A 140 1.24 -16.07 -0.63
N ALA A 141 0.86 -14.92 -0.09
CA ALA A 141 -0.51 -14.43 0.00
C ALA A 141 -1.44 -15.47 0.62
N VAL A 142 -2.60 -15.71 -0.01
CA VAL A 142 -3.62 -16.67 0.41
C VAL A 142 -3.06 -18.07 0.68
N ARG A 143 -1.93 -18.46 0.07
CA ARG A 143 -1.33 -19.79 0.28
C ARG A 143 -0.82 -19.98 1.71
N ILE A 144 -0.44 -18.90 2.40
CA ILE A 144 0.11 -18.93 3.77
C ILE A 144 -0.99 -19.14 4.84
N TYR A 145 -2.25 -18.87 4.50
CA TYR A 145 -3.32 -18.70 5.48
C TYR A 145 -3.66 -19.97 6.28
N PRO A 146 -3.66 -21.19 5.70
CA PRO A 146 -3.95 -22.41 6.44
C PRO A 146 -3.04 -22.61 7.67
N GLU A 147 -1.78 -22.21 7.57
CA GLU A 147 -0.80 -22.37 8.65
C GLU A 147 -0.95 -21.30 9.74
N LEU A 148 -1.33 -20.08 9.35
CA LEU A 148 -1.64 -19.00 10.31
C LEU A 148 -2.88 -19.34 11.16
N LEU A 149 -3.88 -19.96 10.54
CA LEU A 149 -5.09 -20.42 11.24
C LEU A 149 -4.81 -21.60 12.18
N ALA A 150 -3.90 -22.49 11.79
CA ALA A 150 -3.45 -23.57 12.67
C ALA A 150 -2.68 -23.03 13.89
N CYS A 151 -1.90 -21.96 13.71
CA CYS A 151 -1.21 -21.26 14.80
C CYS A 151 -2.12 -20.45 15.72
N SER A 152 -3.27 -19.92 15.24
CA SER A 152 -4.20 -19.16 16.09
C SER A 152 -5.15 -20.03 16.90
N ALA A 153 -5.47 -21.25 16.43
CA ALA A 153 -6.37 -22.18 17.12
C ALA A 153 -5.69 -22.93 18.29
N LEU A 154 -4.37 -22.94 18.32
CA LEU A 154 -3.56 -23.50 19.39
C LEU A 154 -2.87 -22.32 20.08
N ASN A 155 -3.07 -22.16 21.38
CA ASN A 155 -2.47 -21.11 22.21
C ASN A 155 -0.94 -21.33 22.33
N CYS A 156 -0.23 -21.29 21.21
CA CYS A 156 1.14 -21.78 21.05
C CYS A 156 2.10 -20.60 20.95
N GLY A 157 3.05 -20.56 21.89
CA GLY A 157 4.15 -19.59 21.92
C GLY A 157 5.09 -19.69 20.70
N PRO A 158 6.30 -19.09 20.78
CA PRO A 158 7.11 -18.67 19.62
C PRO A 158 7.75 -19.79 18.77
N PHE A 159 7.26 -21.03 18.86
CA PHE A 159 7.83 -22.22 18.22
C PHE A 159 6.77 -23.05 17.48
N CYS A 160 5.95 -22.43 16.63
CA CYS A 160 5.18 -23.17 15.63
C CYS A 160 5.63 -22.76 14.23
N ALA A 161 6.79 -23.30 13.82
CA ALA A 161 7.06 -23.51 12.39
C ALA A 161 6.46 -24.87 12.00
N PRO A 162 5.74 -24.99 10.87
CA PRO A 162 5.35 -26.30 10.37
C PRO A 162 6.61 -27.13 10.07
N PRO A 163 6.61 -28.45 10.33
CA PRO A 163 7.69 -29.30 9.85
C PRO A 163 7.68 -29.26 8.33
N VAL A 164 8.73 -28.69 7.74
CA VAL A 164 9.00 -28.77 6.31
C VAL A 164 9.26 -30.24 5.99
N SER A 165 8.21 -30.98 5.65
CA SER A 165 8.34 -32.27 4.99
C SER A 165 8.65 -32.03 3.52
N ALA A 166 9.89 -31.64 3.25
CA ALA A 166 10.47 -31.79 1.94
C ALA A 166 10.67 -33.29 1.67
N THR A 167 9.64 -33.95 1.14
CA THR A 167 9.80 -35.23 0.45
C THR A 167 9.58 -34.99 -1.04
N PRO A 168 10.65 -34.99 -1.85
CA PRO A 168 10.51 -34.99 -3.30
C PRO A 168 10.12 -36.39 -3.77
N SER A 169 9.12 -36.45 -4.67
CA SER A 169 8.87 -37.58 -5.56
C SER A 169 8.93 -37.11 -6.99
#